data_AF-A0A3N1UG47-F1
#
_entry.id   AF-A0A3N1UG47-F1
#
_cell.length_a   1.000
_cell.length_b   1.000
_cell.length_c   1.000
_cell.angle_alpha   90.00
_cell.angle_beta   90.00
_cell.angle_gamma   90.00
#
_symmetry.space_group_name_H-M   'P 1'
#
loop_
_entity.id
_entity.type
_entity.pdbx_description
1 polymer ?
#
loop_
_entity_poly.entity_id
_entity_poly.type
_entity_poly.pdbx_seq_one_letter_code
_entity_poly.pdbx_strand_id
1 'polypeptide(L)' 'MPPSKFLYEREDILTFPATIEHMEMVIRFFEDRVETSNTLHLRAFEPP' A
#
# COMPACT_ATOMS: atom_id res chain seq x y z
N MET A 1 -16.35 19.39 -16.02
CA MET A 1 -15.37 18.27 -16.03
C MET A 1 -14.69 18.25 -14.67
N PRO A 2 -14.72 17.16 -13.89
CA PRO A 2 -13.86 17.08 -12.72
C PRO A 2 -12.39 16.97 -13.20
N PRO A 3 -11.40 17.46 -12.43
CA PRO A 3 -10.02 17.33 -12.84
C PRO A 3 -9.63 15.86 -12.85
N SER A 4 -9.41 15.32 -14.04
CA SER A 4 -8.74 14.03 -14.30
C SER A 4 -7.24 14.17 -14.05
N LYS A 5 -6.85 14.57 -12.83
CA LYS A 5 -5.44 14.77 -12.51
C LYS A 5 -5.13 14.03 -11.23
N PHE A 6 -4.28 13.01 -11.37
CA PHE A 6 -3.55 12.41 -10.27
C PHE A 6 -3.01 13.54 -9.39
N LEU A 7 -3.30 13.47 -8.09
CA LEU A 7 -3.04 14.53 -7.11
C LEU A 7 -1.56 14.65 -6.70
N TYR A 8 -0.69 13.85 -7.30
CA TYR A 8 0.71 13.74 -6.92
C TYR A 8 1.58 13.83 -8.17
N GLU A 9 2.58 14.71 -8.12
CA GLU A 9 3.63 14.83 -9.11
C GLU A 9 4.75 13.82 -8.81
N ARG A 10 5.58 13.50 -9.81
CA ARG A 10 6.67 12.51 -9.62
C ARG A 10 7.63 12.91 -8.49
N GLU A 11 7.78 14.20 -8.27
CA GLU A 11 8.65 14.80 -7.24
C GLU A 11 8.10 14.59 -5.83
N ASP A 12 6.79 14.32 -5.69
CA ASP A 12 6.16 14.00 -4.39
C ASP A 12 6.42 12.55 -3.95
N ILE A 13 6.93 11.70 -4.85
CA ILE A 13 7.23 10.30 -4.57
C ILE A 13 8.59 10.22 -3.87
N LEU A 14 8.59 10.49 -2.57
CA LEU A 14 9.73 10.24 -1.71
C LEU A 14 9.98 8.73 -1.59
N THR A 15 11.25 8.34 -1.42
CA THR A 15 11.59 6.96 -1.09
C THR A 15 10.95 6.62 0.25
N PHE A 16 10.08 5.60 0.25
CA PHE A 16 9.46 5.13 1.48
C PHE A 16 10.57 4.62 2.42
N PRO A 17 10.60 5.02 3.71
CA PRO A 17 11.70 4.70 4.63
C PRO A 17 11.72 3.22 5.07
N ALA A 18 10.92 2.37 4.42
CA ALA A 18 10.85 0.96 4.65
C ALA A 18 10.69 0.22 3.32
N THR A 19 11.14 -1.03 3.29
CA THR A 19 10.91 -1.95 2.19
C THR A 19 9.84 -2.93 2.64
N ILE A 20 8.79 -3.13 1.83
CA ILE A 20 7.85 -4.23 2.04
C ILE A 20 8.56 -5.51 1.61
N GLU A 21 8.89 -6.38 2.56
CA GLU A 21 9.52 -7.67 2.27
C GLU A 21 8.47 -8.74 1.95
N HIS A 22 7.37 -8.74 2.72
CA HIS A 22 6.30 -9.70 2.55
C HIS A 22 4.95 -9.07 2.90
N MET A 23 3.90 -9.51 2.22
CA MET A 23 2.52 -9.14 2.53
C MET A 23 1.68 -10.41 2.59
N GLU A 24 1.02 -10.60 3.73
CA GLU A 24 0.00 -11.63 3.89
C GLU A 24 -1.37 -10.96 3.77
N MET A 25 -2.21 -11.47 2.89
CA MET A 25 -3.56 -10.99 2.68
C MET A 25 -4.54 -12.14 2.88
N VAL A 26 -5.51 -11.92 3.77
CA VAL A 26 -6.64 -12.84 3.99
C VAL A 26 -7.91 -12.14 3.55
N ILE A 27 -8.61 -12.75 2.60
CA ILE A 27 -9.89 -12.27 2.09
C ILE A 27 -10.98 -13.27 2.50
N ARG A 28 -12.04 -12.77 3.11
CA ARG A 28 -13.21 -13.57 3.54
C ARG A 28 -14.45 -13.03 2.83
N PHE A 29 -15.19 -13.94 2.21
CA PHE A 29 -16.44 -13.64 1.52
C PHE A 29 -17.61 -14.10 2.39
N PHE A 30 -18.55 -13.19 2.61
CA PHE A 30 -19.84 -13.43 3.24
C PHE A 30 -20.95 -13.13 2.22
N GLU A 31 -22.18 -13.50 2.55
CA GLU A 31 -23.32 -13.25 1.63
C GLU A 31 -23.59 -11.76 1.41
N ASP A 32 -23.32 -10.92 2.41
CA ASP A 32 -23.62 -9.49 2.43
C ASP A 32 -22.38 -8.58 2.31
N ARG A 33 -21.18 -9.12 2.50
CA ARG A 33 -19.94 -8.32 2.51
C ARG A 33 -18.68 -9.11 2.21
N VAL A 34 -17.60 -8.37 2.00
CA VAL A 34 -16.24 -8.90 1.90
C VAL A 34 -15.40 -8.26 2.99
N GLU A 35 -14.68 -9.08 3.75
CA GLU A 35 -13.72 -8.61 4.76
C GLU A 35 -12.30 -8.95 4.30
N THR A 36 -11.38 -8.01 4.49
CA THR A 36 -9.96 -8.20 4.18
C THR A 36 -9.10 -7.86 5.39
N SER A 37 -8.05 -8.64 5.60
CA SER A 37 -7.03 -8.40 6.62
C SER A 37 -5.67 -8.53 5.98
N ASN A 38 -4.81 -7.54 6.19
CA ASN A 38 -3.45 -7.52 5.65
C ASN A 38 -2.44 -7.42 6.78
N THR A 39 -1.41 -8.26 6.72
CA THR A 39 -0.20 -8.13 7.53
C THR A 39 0.94 -7.75 6.59
N LEU A 40 1.55 -6.58 6.85
CA LEU A 40 2.73 -6.13 6.12
C LEU A 40 3.97 -6.40 6.96
N HIS A 41 4.91 -7.16 6.41
CA HIS A 41 6.25 -7.33 6.97
C HIS A 41 7.15 -6.29 6.32
N LEU A 42 7.54 -5.31 7.14
CA LEU A 42 8.35 -4.17 6.72
C LEU A 42 9.75 -4.31 7.29
N ARG A 43 10.75 -4.01 6.47
CA ARG A 43 12.13 -3.78 6.93
C ARG A 43 12.47 -2.31 6.80
N ALA A 44 13.14 -1.74 7.79
CA ALA A 44 13.65 -0.39 7.70
C ALA A 44 14.62 -0.26 6.51
N PHE A 45 14.54 0.84 5.78
CA PHE A 45 15.51 1.14 4.73
C PHE A 45 16.88 1.42 5.39
N GLU A 46 17.86 0.55 5.14
CA GLU A 46 19.26 0.78 5.53
C GLU A 46 19.98 1.44 4.33
N PRO A 47 20.42 2.70 4.45
CA PRO A 47 21.24 3.32 3.42
C PRO A 47 22.59 2.59 3.28
N PRO A 48 23.17 2.52 2.07
CA PRO A 48 24.46 1.87 1.82
C PRO A 48 25.64 2.55 2.52
#